data_AF-A0A2T0FJB1-F1
#
_entry.id   AF-A0A2T0FJB1-F1
#
_cell.length_a   1.000
_cell.length_b   1.000
_cell.length_c   1.000
_cell.angle_alpha   90.00
_cell.angle_beta   90.00
_cell.angle_gamma   90.00
#
_symmetry.space_group_name_H-M   'P 1'
#
loop_
_entity.id
_entity.type
_entity.pdbx_description
1 polymer ?
#
loop_
_entity_poly.entity_id
_entity_poly.type
_entity_poly.pdbx_seq_one_letter_code
_entity_poly.pdbx_strand_id
1 'polypeptide(L)'
;MSDTSTWLLLAGVAMIFVTAKLVMHVKPPAQRDPGVERRRGRVRNEMVEIVEVMLPQVPRDVILHDLAQTRNVERTIDRLLVRVNRNEFAERPPFQAKPAASKAKAETLLDRYNVSLDEQEQAFASGWKDSRQERETQLRAQRQSMILKARQAALKKSE
;
A
#
# COMPACT_ATOMS: atom_id res chain seq x y z
N MET A 1 -43.73 -57.29 -7.16
CA MET A 1 -42.96 -56.88 -5.96
C MET A 1 -41.70 -56.13 -6.44
N SER A 2 -41.84 -54.91 -6.97
CA SER A 2 -40.68 -54.16 -7.50
C SER A 2 -40.85 -52.63 -7.56
N ASP A 3 -41.72 -52.03 -6.73
CA ASP A 3 -42.01 -50.58 -6.84
C ASP A 3 -41.46 -49.73 -5.68
N THR A 4 -40.90 -50.33 -4.63
CA THR A 4 -40.38 -49.56 -3.48
C THR A 4 -38.96 -49.06 -3.70
N SER A 5 -38.13 -49.79 -4.46
CA SER A 5 -36.73 -49.43 -4.69
C SER A 5 -36.55 -48.24 -5.64
N THR A 6 -37.44 -48.07 -6.62
CA THR A 6 -37.42 -46.92 -7.55
C THR A 6 -37.84 -45.63 -6.86
N TRP A 7 -38.82 -45.69 -5.95
CA TRP A 7 -39.22 -44.56 -5.10
C TRP A 7 -38.12 -44.14 -4.12
N LEU A 8 -37.37 -45.09 -3.56
CA LEU A 8 -36.24 -44.79 -2.67
C LEU A 8 -35.08 -44.11 -3.43
N LEU A 9 -34.79 -44.54 -4.66
CA LEU A 9 -33.78 -43.88 -5.50
C LEU A 9 -34.21 -42.48 -5.94
N LEU A 10 -35.47 -42.31 -6.34
CA LEU A 10 -36.01 -40.99 -6.70
C LEU A 10 -36.05 -40.03 -5.50
N ALA A 11 -36.43 -40.51 -4.32
CA ALA A 11 -36.41 -39.73 -3.08
C ALA A 11 -34.98 -39.30 -2.71
N GLY A 12 -34.00 -40.21 -2.83
CA GLY A 12 -32.59 -39.89 -2.60
C GLY A 12 -32.07 -38.80 -3.55
N VAL A 13 -32.35 -38.90 -4.85
CA VAL A 13 -31.94 -37.89 -5.85
C VAL A 13 -32.62 -36.54 -5.58
N ALA A 14 -33.91 -36.54 -5.22
CA ALA A 14 -34.62 -35.32 -4.87
C ALA A 14 -34.03 -34.64 -3.61
N MET A 15 -33.65 -35.41 -2.60
CA MET A 15 -33.06 -34.90 -1.36
C MET A 15 -31.65 -34.32 -1.58
N ILE A 16 -30.87 -34.91 -2.49
CA ILE A 16 -29.59 -34.36 -2.95
C ILE A 16 -29.82 -33.03 -3.70
N PHE A 17 -30.85 -32.96 -4.55
CA PHE A 17 -31.17 -31.72 -5.25
C PHE A 17 -31.64 -30.60 -4.30
N VAL A 18 -32.39 -30.94 -3.26
CA VAL A 18 -32.85 -29.98 -2.24
C VAL A 18 -31.69 -29.50 -1.37
N THR A 19 -30.79 -30.39 -0.94
CA THR A 19 -29.60 -29.99 -0.18
C THR A 19 -28.62 -29.19 -1.04
N ALA A 20 -28.40 -29.56 -2.30
CA ALA A 20 -27.62 -28.78 -3.25
C ALA A 20 -28.25 -27.40 -3.50
N LYS A 21 -29.59 -27.32 -3.64
CA LYS A 21 -30.31 -26.05 -3.80
C LYS A 21 -30.24 -25.19 -2.53
N LEU A 22 -30.24 -25.79 -1.34
CA LEU A 22 -30.10 -25.08 -0.06
C LEU A 22 -28.68 -24.51 0.10
N VAL A 23 -27.66 -25.25 -0.33
CA VAL A 23 -26.24 -24.81 -0.27
C VAL A 23 -25.90 -23.82 -1.40
N MET A 24 -26.57 -23.88 -2.55
CA MET A 24 -26.34 -22.98 -3.68
C MET A 24 -27.28 -21.78 -3.78
N HIS A 25 -28.14 -21.51 -2.80
CA HIS A 25 -28.78 -20.18 -2.65
C HIS A 25 -27.80 -19.14 -2.08
N VAL A 26 -26.58 -19.12 -2.61
CA VAL A 26 -25.66 -18.00 -2.43
C VAL A 26 -26.21 -16.89 -3.33
N LYS A 27 -26.80 -15.90 -2.67
CA LYS A 27 -27.33 -14.67 -3.25
C LYS A 27 -26.43 -14.20 -4.40
N PRO A 28 -26.95 -14.02 -5.63
CA PRO A 28 -26.13 -13.56 -6.74
C PRO A 28 -25.42 -12.28 -6.30
N PRO A 29 -24.09 -12.17 -6.53
CA PRO A 29 -23.38 -10.97 -6.14
C PRO A 29 -24.09 -9.79 -6.81
N ALA A 30 -24.53 -8.84 -5.99
CA ALA A 30 -25.17 -7.62 -6.46
C ALA A 30 -24.40 -7.10 -7.67
N GLN A 31 -25.11 -6.97 -8.80
CA GLN A 31 -24.66 -6.29 -10.00
C GLN A 31 -23.99 -4.99 -9.54
N ARG A 32 -22.66 -4.95 -9.55
CA ARG A 32 -21.92 -3.76 -9.15
C ARG A 32 -22.19 -2.73 -10.22
N ASP A 33 -22.95 -1.70 -9.90
CA ASP A 33 -23.04 -0.50 -10.74
C ASP A 33 -21.61 -0.01 -11.02
N PRO A 34 -21.15 0.00 -12.28
CA PRO A 34 -19.82 0.54 -12.63
C PRO A 34 -19.73 2.06 -12.44
N GLY A 35 -20.80 2.73 -12.01
CA GLY A 35 -20.85 4.19 -11.82
C GLY A 35 -20.45 4.69 -10.44
N VAL A 36 -20.34 3.80 -9.43
CA VAL A 36 -20.00 4.19 -8.04
C VAL A 36 -18.75 3.45 -7.56
N GLU A 37 -17.81 3.19 -8.46
CA GLU A 37 -16.43 3.01 -8.07
C GLU A 37 -15.92 4.30 -7.45
N ARG A 38 -16.04 4.38 -6.13
CA ARG A 38 -15.03 4.92 -5.21
C ARG A 38 -14.13 5.98 -5.87
N ARG A 39 -14.67 7.17 -6.14
CA ARG A 39 -13.89 8.41 -6.33
C ARG A 39 -13.19 8.82 -5.02
N ARG A 40 -12.62 7.86 -4.30
CA ARG A 40 -11.93 8.01 -3.03
C ARG A 40 -10.50 7.61 -3.29
N GLY A 41 -9.64 8.59 -3.60
CA GLY A 41 -8.21 8.37 -3.45
C GLY A 41 -7.27 9.16 -4.35
N ARG A 42 -7.75 9.86 -5.40
CA ARG A 42 -6.89 10.66 -6.26
C ARG A 42 -7.23 12.14 -6.13
N VAL A 43 -6.22 12.95 -5.81
CA VAL A 43 -6.31 14.41 -5.96
C VAL A 43 -6.58 14.70 -7.43
N ARG A 44 -7.71 15.34 -7.73
CA ARG A 44 -8.05 15.71 -9.11
C ARG A 44 -7.19 16.89 -9.53
N ASN A 45 -6.74 16.90 -10.78
CA ASN A 45 -6.01 18.04 -11.34
C ASN A 45 -6.84 19.33 -11.25
N GLU A 46 -8.17 19.22 -11.43
CA GLU A 46 -9.14 20.31 -11.22
C GLU A 46 -9.01 20.97 -9.83
N MET A 47 -8.81 20.17 -8.77
CA MET A 47 -8.69 20.70 -7.41
C MET A 47 -7.40 21.51 -7.23
N VAL A 48 -6.34 21.14 -7.94
CA VAL A 48 -5.04 21.82 -7.89
C VAL A 48 -5.13 23.14 -8.63
N GLU A 49 -5.72 23.14 -9.82
CA GLU A 49 -5.88 24.32 -10.67
C GLU A 49 -6.69 25.41 -9.96
N ILE A 50 -7.79 25.05 -9.29
CA ILE A 50 -8.59 26.01 -8.51
C ILE A 50 -7.74 26.67 -7.40
N VAL A 51 -6.96 25.88 -6.66
CA VAL A 51 -6.10 26.41 -5.58
C VAL A 51 -4.97 27.26 -6.14
N GLU A 52 -4.39 26.86 -7.28
CA GLU A 52 -3.32 27.56 -7.97
C GLU A 52 -3.77 28.93 -8.49
N VAL A 53 -4.99 29.04 -9.03
CA VAL A 53 -5.59 30.33 -9.45
C VAL A 53 -5.85 31.25 -8.24
N MET A 54 -6.32 30.70 -7.11
CA MET A 54 -6.61 31.48 -5.90
C MET A 54 -5.35 31.91 -5.15
N LEU A 55 -4.29 31.09 -5.20
CA LEU A 55 -3.05 31.26 -4.43
C LEU A 55 -1.82 31.07 -5.33
N PRO A 56 -1.55 32.00 -6.26
CA PRO A 56 -0.44 31.88 -7.23
C PRO A 56 0.95 31.87 -6.57
N GLN A 57 1.06 32.37 -5.34
CA GLN A 57 2.31 32.38 -4.57
C GLN A 57 2.69 31.01 -3.97
N VAL A 58 1.80 30.02 -3.99
CA VAL A 58 2.06 28.71 -3.38
C VAL A 58 2.53 27.72 -4.46
N PRO A 59 3.65 27.01 -4.26
CA PRO A 59 4.13 26.04 -5.24
C PRO A 59 3.20 24.82 -5.35
N ARG A 60 3.03 24.32 -6.57
CA ARG A 60 2.12 23.22 -6.92
C ARG A 60 2.34 21.95 -6.10
N ASP A 61 3.58 21.64 -5.74
CA ASP A 61 3.93 20.46 -4.93
C ASP A 61 3.31 20.52 -3.52
N VAL A 62 3.28 21.71 -2.92
CA VAL A 62 2.66 21.92 -1.61
C VAL A 62 1.15 21.80 -1.72
N ILE A 63 0.57 22.36 -2.78
CA ILE A 63 -0.87 22.25 -3.05
C ILE A 63 -1.28 20.79 -3.18
N LEU A 64 -0.51 19.99 -3.94
CA LEU A 64 -0.74 18.54 -4.09
C LEU A 64 -0.65 17.80 -2.76
N HIS A 65 0.36 18.13 -1.95
CA HIS A 65 0.55 17.53 -0.64
C HIS A 65 -0.62 17.85 0.31
N ASP A 66 -1.01 19.12 0.39
CA ASP A 66 -2.08 19.54 1.30
C ASP A 66 -3.45 19.02 0.82
N LEU A 67 -3.72 19.00 -0.49
CA LEU A 67 -4.92 18.36 -1.05
C LEU A 67 -4.95 16.85 -0.82
N ALA A 68 -3.79 16.18 -0.81
CA ALA A 68 -3.72 14.75 -0.48
C ALA A 68 -4.10 14.49 0.99
N GLN A 69 -3.80 15.44 1.88
CA GLN A 69 -4.15 15.37 3.31
C GLN A 69 -5.59 15.79 3.60
N THR A 70 -6.03 16.94 3.11
CA THR A 70 -7.35 17.53 3.42
C THR A 70 -8.47 16.93 2.58
N ARG A 71 -8.16 16.56 1.34
CA ARG A 71 -9.11 16.09 0.31
C ARG A 71 -10.25 17.05 0.02
N ASN A 72 -10.09 18.32 0.39
CA ASN A 72 -11.05 19.39 0.15
C ASN A 72 -10.29 20.67 -0.18
N VAL A 73 -10.67 21.32 -1.27
CA VAL A 73 -10.07 22.57 -1.77
C VAL A 73 -10.23 23.69 -0.74
N GLU A 74 -11.42 23.90 -0.20
CA GLU A 74 -11.72 25.00 0.73
C GLU A 74 -10.86 24.92 1.99
N ARG A 75 -10.83 23.73 2.61
CA ARG A 75 -9.96 23.49 3.79
C ARG A 75 -8.47 23.62 3.47
N THR A 76 -8.08 23.37 2.23
CA THR A 76 -6.69 23.56 1.79
C THR A 76 -6.37 25.04 1.66
N ILE A 77 -7.29 25.82 1.08
CA ILE A 77 -7.14 27.27 0.95
C ILE A 77 -7.03 27.89 2.34
N ASP A 78 -7.91 27.56 3.29
CA ASP A 78 -7.85 28.08 4.66
C ASP A 78 -6.50 27.79 5.34
N ARG A 79 -6.00 26.55 5.19
CA ARG A 79 -4.68 26.18 5.74
C ARG A 79 -3.54 26.91 5.05
N LEU A 80 -3.57 27.00 3.73
CA LEU A 80 -2.52 27.65 2.95
C LEU A 80 -2.49 29.16 3.22
N LEU A 81 -3.64 29.81 3.37
CA LEU A 81 -3.71 31.23 3.75
C LEU A 81 -3.00 31.50 5.08
N VAL A 82 -3.22 30.64 6.09
CA VAL A 82 -2.51 30.76 7.38
C VAL A 82 -1.01 30.62 7.21
N ARG A 83 -0.55 29.71 6.34
CA ARG A 83 0.88 29.48 6.07
C ARG A 83 1.53 30.59 5.23
N VAL A 84 0.79 31.11 4.25
CA VAL A 84 1.19 32.28 3.46
C VAL A 84 1.37 33.48 4.37
N ASN A 85 0.42 33.74 5.28
CA ASN A 85 0.52 34.85 6.24
C ASN A 85 1.72 34.71 7.19
N ARG A 86 2.23 33.49 7.39
CA ARG A 86 3.45 33.20 8.15
C ARG A 86 4.73 33.26 7.30
N ASN A 87 4.63 33.60 6.02
CA ASN A 87 5.73 33.60 5.06
C ASN A 87 6.49 32.26 4.97
N GLU A 88 5.80 31.12 5.20
CA GLU A 88 6.43 29.78 5.16
C GLU A 88 6.91 29.37 3.75
N PHE A 89 6.51 30.12 2.72
CA PHE A 89 6.87 29.88 1.32
C PHE A 89 7.98 30.80 0.79
N ALA A 90 8.46 31.74 1.62
CA ALA A 90 9.59 32.57 1.25
C ALA A 90 10.85 31.71 1.12
N GLU A 91 11.38 31.65 -0.10
CA GLU A 91 12.67 31.10 -0.52
C GLU A 91 13.21 29.92 0.31
N ARG A 92 12.91 28.71 -0.17
CA ARG A 92 13.68 27.53 0.20
C ARG A 92 15.16 27.82 -0.16
N PRO A 93 16.10 27.78 0.80
CA PRO A 93 17.52 27.92 0.46
C PRO A 93 17.86 26.87 -0.61
N PRO A 94 18.70 27.22 -1.60
CA PRO A 94 19.06 26.31 -2.67
C PRO A 94 19.52 25.00 -2.04
N PHE A 95 18.92 23.90 -2.48
CA PHE A 95 19.31 22.58 -2.04
C PHE A 95 20.83 22.44 -2.18
N GLN A 96 21.55 22.44 -1.06
CA GLN A 96 22.90 21.93 -1.04
C GLN A 96 22.78 20.43 -1.33
N ALA A 97 22.99 20.07 -2.59
CA ALA A 97 23.20 18.68 -2.96
C ALA A 97 24.37 18.19 -2.10
N LYS A 98 24.09 17.26 -1.18
CA LYS A 98 25.14 16.55 -0.45
C LYS A 98 26.10 16.01 -1.51
N PRO A 99 27.40 16.36 -1.48
CA PRO A 99 28.35 15.80 -2.42
C PRO A 99 28.30 14.28 -2.26
N ALA A 100 28.13 13.59 -3.39
CA ALA A 100 28.24 12.14 -3.45
C ALA A 100 29.61 11.77 -2.89
N ALA A 101 29.60 11.07 -1.75
CA ALA A 101 30.81 10.59 -1.12
C ALA A 101 31.60 9.76 -2.13
N SER A 102 32.83 10.21 -2.38
CA SER A 102 33.83 9.58 -3.22
C SER A 102 34.00 8.10 -2.87
N LYS A 103 34.07 7.27 -3.91
CA LYS A 103 34.50 5.87 -3.92
C LYS A 103 35.88 5.73 -3.24
N ALA A 104 35.91 5.62 -1.93
CA ALA A 104 36.94 4.88 -1.22
C ALA A 104 36.28 3.61 -0.70
N LYS A 105 37.00 2.49 -0.70
CA LYS A 105 36.58 1.20 -0.14
C LYS A 105 36.29 1.37 1.35
N ALA A 106 35.13 1.93 1.67
CA ALA A 106 34.68 2.15 3.02
C ALA A 106 34.14 0.81 3.51
N GLU A 107 34.78 0.26 4.54
CA GLU A 107 34.30 -0.88 5.29
C GLU A 107 32.79 -0.78 5.46
N THR A 108 32.08 -1.75 4.90
CA THR A 108 30.64 -1.66 4.86
C THR A 108 30.15 -1.77 6.30
N LEU A 109 29.05 -1.07 6.61
CA LEU A 109 28.44 -1.19 7.94
C LEU A 109 28.07 -2.65 8.27
N LEU A 110 27.98 -3.53 7.27
CA LEU A 110 27.77 -4.96 7.47
C LEU A 110 29.00 -5.63 8.10
N ASP A 111 30.19 -5.29 7.63
CA ASP A 111 31.45 -5.84 8.14
C ASP A 111 31.70 -5.39 9.58
N ARG A 112 31.34 -4.14 9.90
CA ARG A 112 31.43 -3.62 11.27
C ARG A 112 30.47 -4.27 12.26
N TYR A 113 29.32 -4.75 11.81
CA TYR A 113 28.30 -5.36 12.67
C TYR A 113 28.17 -6.88 12.51
N ASN A 114 29.05 -7.51 11.71
CA ASN A 114 29.08 -8.95 11.45
C ASN A 114 27.68 -9.55 11.17
N VAL A 115 26.87 -8.86 10.38
CA VAL A 115 25.47 -9.26 10.09
C VAL A 115 25.45 -10.17 8.86
N SER A 116 25.30 -11.47 9.10
CA SER A 116 25.17 -12.51 8.07
C SER A 116 23.75 -12.54 7.48
N LEU A 117 23.65 -12.59 6.15
CA LEU A 117 22.37 -12.65 5.43
C LEU A 117 21.71 -14.03 5.44
N ASP A 118 22.52 -15.09 5.48
CA ASP A 118 22.05 -16.47 5.30
C ASP A 118 21.18 -16.96 6.46
N GLU A 119 21.43 -16.45 7.68
CA GLU A 119 20.61 -16.76 8.86
C GLU A 119 19.23 -16.07 8.83
N GLN A 120 19.11 -14.94 8.14
CA GLN A 120 17.85 -14.21 8.07
C GLN A 120 16.89 -14.85 7.07
N GLU A 121 17.38 -15.35 5.92
CA GLU A 121 16.51 -15.91 4.87
C GLU A 121 15.75 -17.18 5.33
N GLN A 122 16.33 -17.98 6.22
CA GLN A 122 15.70 -19.20 6.75
C GLN A 122 14.51 -18.93 7.69
N ALA A 123 14.44 -17.75 8.32
CA ALA A 123 13.34 -17.38 9.21
C ALA A 123 12.02 -17.04 8.48
N PHE A 124 12.03 -16.93 7.15
CA PHE A 124 10.87 -16.49 6.36
C PHE A 124 10.05 -17.61 5.72
N ALA A 125 10.54 -18.85 5.72
CA ALA A 125 9.84 -19.99 5.10
C ALA A 125 8.66 -20.52 5.94
N SER A 126 8.53 -20.08 7.19
CA SER A 126 7.39 -20.39 8.04
C SER A 126 6.25 -19.44 7.72
N GLY A 127 5.05 -19.99 7.45
CA GLY A 127 3.87 -19.26 6.99
C GLY A 127 3.43 -18.09 7.87
N TRP A 128 2.36 -17.39 7.45
CA TRP A 128 1.83 -16.24 8.17
C TRP A 128 1.50 -16.61 9.62
N LYS A 129 2.14 -15.96 10.58
CA LYS A 129 1.87 -16.18 12.00
C LYS A 129 0.50 -15.61 12.37
N ASP A 130 -0.21 -16.28 13.28
CA ASP A 130 -1.58 -15.94 13.67
C ASP A 130 -1.66 -14.69 14.56
N SER A 131 -0.63 -14.44 15.38
CA SER A 131 -0.61 -13.27 16.26
C SER A 131 -0.14 -12.01 15.54
N ARG A 132 -0.78 -10.87 15.86
CA ARG A 132 -0.44 -9.57 15.26
C ARG A 132 1.01 -9.17 15.54
N GLN A 133 1.46 -9.36 16.77
CA GLN A 133 2.80 -8.97 17.20
C GLN A 133 3.88 -9.77 16.47
N GLU A 134 3.69 -11.08 16.32
CA GLU A 134 4.68 -11.91 15.61
C GLU A 134 4.69 -11.67 14.10
N ARG A 135 3.54 -11.30 13.52
CA ARG A 135 3.49 -10.86 12.12
C ARG A 135 4.23 -9.54 11.93
N GLU A 136 4.10 -8.59 12.86
CA GLU A 136 4.82 -7.33 12.80
C GLU A 136 6.34 -7.53 12.91
N THR A 137 6.80 -8.44 13.76
CA THR A 137 8.24 -8.77 13.87
C THR A 137 8.75 -9.50 12.63
N GLN A 138 7.98 -10.45 12.08
CA GLN A 138 8.30 -11.14 10.82
C GLN A 138 8.43 -10.15 9.65
N LEU A 139 7.50 -9.21 9.51
CA LEU A 139 7.54 -8.18 8.46
C LEU A 139 8.71 -7.20 8.64
N ARG A 140 9.08 -6.86 9.88
CA ARG A 140 10.26 -6.02 10.15
C ARG A 140 11.55 -6.74 9.75
N ALA A 141 11.70 -8.01 10.15
CA ALA A 141 12.84 -8.82 9.76
C ALA A 141 12.93 -8.96 8.23
N GLN A 142 11.80 -9.16 7.54
CA GLN A 142 11.76 -9.27 6.08
C GLN A 142 12.14 -7.96 5.38
N ARG A 143 11.70 -6.81 5.92
CA ARG A 143 12.13 -5.51 5.39
C ARG A 143 13.63 -5.30 5.56
N GLN A 144 14.17 -5.68 6.72
CA GLN A 144 15.60 -5.56 7.00
C GLN A 144 16.41 -6.43 6.03
N SER A 145 16.06 -7.70 5.85
CA SER A 145 16.77 -8.59 4.91
C SER A 145 16.71 -8.07 3.46
N MET A 146 15.55 -7.57 3.02
CA MET A 146 15.40 -6.98 1.69
C MET A 146 16.27 -5.73 1.50
N ILE A 147 16.36 -4.86 2.50
CA ILE A 147 17.21 -3.66 2.45
C ILE A 147 18.68 -4.06 2.36
N LEU A 148 19.12 -5.06 3.13
CA LEU A 148 20.49 -5.55 3.10
C LEU A 148 20.83 -6.12 1.72
N LYS A 149 19.96 -6.95 1.15
CA LYS A 149 20.12 -7.50 -0.20
C LYS A 149 20.16 -6.41 -1.27
N ALA A 150 19.29 -5.42 -1.19
CA ALA A 150 19.27 -4.29 -2.12
C ALA A 150 20.57 -3.48 -2.07
N ARG A 151 21.14 -3.27 -0.87
CA ARG A 151 22.43 -2.60 -0.70
C ARG A 151 23.57 -3.40 -1.33
N GLN A 152 23.61 -4.71 -1.13
CA GLN A 152 24.62 -5.56 -1.76
C GLN A 152 24.48 -5.58 -3.29
N ALA A 153 23.26 -5.65 -3.81
CA ALA A 153 23.02 -5.59 -5.25
C ALA A 153 23.46 -4.24 -5.85
N ALA A 154 23.25 -3.14 -5.14
CA ALA A 154 23.72 -1.83 -5.57
C ALA A 154 25.26 -1.74 -5.60
N LEU A 155 25.94 -2.31 -4.60
CA LEU A 155 27.41 -2.40 -4.59
C LEU A 155 27.92 -3.22 -5.78
N LYS A 156 27.40 -4.44 -5.98
CA LYS A 156 27.77 -5.31 -7.11
C LYS A 156 27.51 -4.67 -8.48
N LYS A 157 26.51 -3.80 -8.60
CA LYS A 157 26.20 -3.09 -9.85
C LYS A 157 27.14 -1.91 -10.12
N SER A 158 27.80 -1.39 -9.08
CA SER A 158 28.69 -0.22 -9.17
C SER A 158 30.16 -0.56 -9.42
N GLU A 159 30.48 -1.84 -9.38
CA GLU A 159 31.72 -2.47 -9.87
C GLU A 159 31.61 -2.77 -11.36
#